data_AF-A0A6A6NLY1-F1
#
_entry.id   AF-A0A6A6NLY1-F1
#
_cell.length_a   1.000
_cell.length_b   1.000
_cell.length_c   1.000
_cell.angle_alpha   90.00
_cell.angle_beta   90.00
_cell.angle_gamma   90.00
#
_symmetry.space_group_name_H-M   'P 1'
#
loop_
_entity.id
_entity.type
_entity.pdbx_description
1 polymer ?
#
loop_
_entity_poly.entity_id
_entity_poly.type
_entity_poly.pdbx_seq_one_letter_code
_entity_poly.pdbx_strand_id
1 'polypeptide(L)'
;MPTRARTAANIMAEVPRVVKGSSLTQSGGQTAGMVRMNAVHGMSDRICSLVMTAEPHTSSVVHHHGDQDTVVYAVRGRGAILSGPNGSNRHELAPGDFAFIPAWAEHQEVNDGEELVLVVMRTGREPETCSLDGWVG
;
A
#
# COMPACT_ATOMS: atom_id res chain seq x y z
N MET A 1 -24.98 -3.21 5.08
CA MET A 1 -24.94 -4.06 3.89
C MET A 1 -25.47 -5.44 4.23
N PRO A 2 -26.31 -6.08 3.40
CA PRO A 2 -26.81 -7.41 3.73
C PRO A 2 -25.67 -8.43 3.53
N THR A 3 -25.32 -9.14 4.58
CA THR A 3 -24.47 -10.33 4.51
C THR A 3 -25.19 -11.36 3.65
N ARG A 4 -24.76 -11.55 2.41
CA ARG A 4 -25.18 -12.72 1.63
C ARG A 4 -24.65 -13.95 2.37
N ALA A 5 -25.53 -14.66 3.07
CA ALA A 5 -25.20 -15.96 3.64
C ALA A 5 -24.69 -16.85 2.51
N ARG A 6 -23.43 -17.29 2.61
CA ARG A 6 -22.85 -18.25 1.66
C ARG A 6 -23.46 -19.62 1.97
N THR A 7 -23.97 -20.31 0.95
CA THR A 7 -24.40 -21.71 1.09
C THR A 7 -23.18 -22.59 1.36
N ALA A 8 -23.36 -23.75 2.01
CA ALA A 8 -22.27 -24.69 2.27
C ALA A 8 -21.51 -25.10 0.99
N ALA A 9 -22.22 -25.22 -0.15
CA ALA A 9 -21.61 -25.47 -1.45
C ALA A 9 -20.71 -24.31 -1.94
N ASN A 10 -21.11 -23.06 -1.69
CA ASN A 10 -20.32 -21.88 -2.05
C ASN A 10 -19.11 -21.66 -1.12
N ILE A 11 -19.12 -22.20 0.09
CA ILE A 11 -17.97 -22.15 1.02
C ILE A 11 -16.86 -23.10 0.54
N MET A 12 -17.21 -24.26 -0.01
CA MET A 12 -16.24 -25.28 -0.46
C MET A 12 -15.63 -25.00 -1.85
N ALA A 13 -16.19 -24.07 -2.62
CA ALA A 13 -15.73 -23.74 -3.98
C ALA A 13 -14.55 -22.75 -4.00
N GLU A 14 -14.34 -21.97 -2.94
CA GLU A 14 -13.22 -21.03 -2.83
C GLU A 14 -12.04 -21.70 -2.12
N VAL A 15 -10.94 -21.93 -2.84
CA VAL A 15 -9.71 -22.50 -2.30
C VAL A 15 -8.68 -21.41 -2.01
N PRO A 16 -7.88 -21.52 -0.92
CA PRO A 16 -6.79 -20.59 -0.66
C PRO A 16 -5.80 -20.54 -1.82
N ARG A 17 -5.38 -19.34 -2.19
CA ARG A 17 -4.35 -19.10 -3.20
C ARG A 17 -3.10 -18.55 -2.53
N VAL A 18 -1.94 -19.08 -2.92
CA VAL A 18 -0.63 -18.61 -2.44
C VAL A 18 0.08 -17.90 -3.58
N VAL A 19 0.42 -16.64 -3.37
CA VAL A 19 1.34 -15.90 -4.25
C VAL A 19 2.73 -15.96 -3.63
N LYS A 20 3.72 -16.40 -4.40
CA LYS A 20 5.09 -16.54 -3.90
C LYS A 20 5.77 -15.18 -3.94
N GLY A 21 6.40 -14.77 -2.84
CA GLY A 21 7.20 -13.53 -2.80
C GLY A 21 8.28 -13.49 -3.88
N SER A 22 8.87 -14.66 -4.19
CA SER A 22 9.90 -14.80 -5.24
C SER A 22 9.38 -14.67 -6.67
N SER A 23 8.06 -14.67 -6.90
CA SER A 23 7.47 -14.44 -8.22
C SER A 23 6.97 -13.01 -8.42
N LEU A 24 7.12 -12.15 -7.40
CA LEU A 24 6.70 -10.76 -7.49
C LEU A 24 7.62 -10.02 -8.47
N THR A 25 7.01 -9.17 -9.29
CA THR A 25 7.71 -8.34 -10.28
C THR A 25 7.23 -6.90 -10.15
N GLN A 26 8.06 -5.97 -10.60
CA GLN A 26 7.75 -4.56 -10.58
C GLN A 26 6.46 -4.27 -11.36
N SER A 27 5.53 -3.57 -10.71
CA SER A 27 4.27 -3.12 -11.31
C SER A 27 4.44 -1.76 -11.99
N GLY A 28 3.54 -1.39 -12.91
CA GLY A 28 3.64 -0.13 -13.65
C GLY A 28 3.38 1.13 -12.80
N GLY A 29 3.84 2.29 -13.28
CA GLY A 29 3.53 3.63 -12.73
C GLY A 29 4.12 3.92 -11.35
N GLN A 30 5.37 4.38 -11.29
CA GLN A 30 6.10 4.55 -10.02
C GLN A 30 7.00 5.78 -10.01
N THR A 31 7.19 6.37 -8.82
CA THR A 31 8.28 7.32 -8.55
C THR A 31 9.63 6.59 -8.63
N ALA A 32 10.65 7.23 -9.21
CA ALA A 32 11.99 6.67 -9.26
C ALA A 32 12.48 6.28 -7.86
N GLY A 33 13.08 5.10 -7.72
CA GLY A 33 13.54 4.54 -6.45
C GLY A 33 12.45 3.97 -5.53
N MET A 34 11.16 4.10 -5.88
CA MET A 34 10.03 3.56 -5.13
C MET A 34 9.38 2.39 -5.86
N VAL A 35 9.96 1.19 -5.71
CA VAL A 35 9.53 -0.02 -6.42
C VAL A 35 8.33 -0.65 -5.72
N ARG A 36 7.21 -0.78 -6.43
CA ARG A 36 6.00 -1.49 -5.97
C ARG A 36 5.79 -2.78 -6.77
N MET A 37 5.40 -3.84 -6.08
CA MET A 37 5.19 -5.16 -6.66
C MET A 37 3.87 -5.74 -6.13
N ASN A 38 2.85 -5.80 -6.98
CA ASN A 38 1.54 -6.32 -6.61
C ASN A 38 1.62 -7.79 -6.21
N ALA A 39 1.07 -8.13 -5.04
CA ALA A 39 1.07 -9.48 -4.50
C ALA A 39 -0.31 -10.13 -4.63
N VAL A 40 -1.34 -9.56 -4.01
CA VAL A 40 -2.73 -10.01 -4.17
C VAL A 40 -3.49 -8.91 -4.92
N HIS A 41 -3.90 -9.17 -6.16
CA HIS A 41 -4.69 -8.22 -6.94
C HIS A 41 -5.55 -8.97 -7.96
N GLY A 42 -6.74 -8.45 -8.27
CA GLY A 42 -7.72 -9.10 -9.16
C GLY A 42 -8.35 -10.40 -8.61
N MET A 43 -7.99 -10.82 -7.39
CA MET A 43 -8.46 -12.06 -6.75
C MET A 43 -9.69 -11.85 -5.87
N SER A 44 -9.96 -10.62 -5.47
CA SER A 44 -11.09 -10.19 -4.63
C SER A 44 -11.50 -8.80 -5.09
N ASP A 45 -12.78 -8.46 -4.97
CA ASP A 45 -13.26 -7.08 -5.21
C ASP A 45 -13.13 -6.18 -3.97
N ARG A 46 -12.58 -6.71 -2.87
CA ARG A 46 -12.56 -6.04 -1.57
C ARG A 46 -11.18 -5.77 -1.01
N ILE A 47 -10.18 -6.52 -1.44
CA ILE A 47 -8.83 -6.37 -0.92
C ILE A 47 -7.79 -6.67 -1.99
N CYS A 48 -6.76 -5.84 -2.00
CA CYS A 48 -5.53 -6.08 -2.72
C CYS A 48 -4.32 -5.79 -1.81
N SER A 49 -3.15 -6.25 -2.22
CA SER A 49 -1.89 -5.99 -1.53
C SER A 49 -0.71 -5.93 -2.48
N LEU A 50 0.33 -5.24 -2.03
CA LEU A 50 1.61 -5.14 -2.71
C LEU A 50 2.75 -5.09 -1.69
N VAL A 51 3.96 -5.34 -2.18
CA VAL A 51 5.20 -5.01 -1.47
C VAL A 51 5.76 -3.74 -2.09
N MET A 52 6.18 -2.80 -1.25
CA MET A 52 6.93 -1.62 -1.67
C MET A 52 8.34 -1.68 -1.09
N THR A 53 9.34 -1.41 -1.92
CA THR A 53 10.72 -1.20 -1.51
C THR A 53 11.17 0.17 -1.96
N ALA A 54 11.77 0.95 -1.05
CA ALA A 54 12.33 2.25 -1.36
C ALA A 54 13.86 2.20 -1.30
N GLU A 55 14.51 2.76 -2.32
CA GLU A 55 15.96 3.00 -2.35
C GLU A 55 16.38 4.01 -1.27
N PRO A 56 17.67 4.05 -0.89
CA PRO A 56 18.16 5.01 0.09
C PRO A 56 17.79 6.45 -0.25
N HIS A 57 17.34 7.22 0.74
CA HIS A 57 17.07 8.66 0.61
C HIS A 57 16.08 9.01 -0.50
N THR A 58 15.05 8.18 -0.68
CA THR A 58 13.99 8.41 -1.67
C THR A 58 12.67 8.73 -1.01
N SER A 59 11.79 9.37 -1.77
CA SER A 59 10.41 9.67 -1.36
C SER A 59 9.49 9.49 -2.54
N SER A 60 8.26 9.06 -2.28
CA SER A 60 7.22 9.10 -3.31
C SER A 60 6.87 10.55 -3.67
N VAL A 61 6.20 10.74 -4.80
CA VAL A 61 5.41 11.96 -5.02
C VAL A 61 4.25 12.02 -4.02
N VAL A 62 3.66 13.21 -3.83
CA VAL A 62 2.41 13.36 -3.08
C VAL A 62 1.30 12.64 -3.85
N HIS A 63 0.50 11.85 -3.15
CA HIS A 63 -0.58 11.08 -3.76
C HIS A 63 -1.65 10.70 -2.73
N HIS A 64 -2.77 10.18 -3.24
CA HIS A 64 -3.77 9.44 -2.46
C HIS A 64 -4.14 8.14 -3.18
N HIS A 65 -5.02 7.34 -2.57
CA HIS A 65 -5.41 6.02 -3.09
C HIS A 65 -6.87 5.95 -3.51
N GLY A 66 -7.41 7.04 -4.06
CA GLY A 66 -8.85 7.15 -4.34
C GLY A 66 -9.70 6.82 -3.11
N ASP A 67 -10.68 5.94 -3.30
CA ASP A 67 -11.60 5.46 -2.27
C ASP A 67 -11.03 4.32 -1.40
N GLN A 68 -9.75 4.00 -1.54
CA GLN A 68 -9.12 2.87 -0.87
C GLN A 68 -8.52 3.22 0.49
N ASP A 69 -9.09 2.65 1.55
CA ASP A 69 -8.43 2.58 2.85
C ASP A 69 -7.18 1.70 2.76
N THR A 70 -6.09 2.14 3.37
CA THR A 70 -4.78 1.49 3.26
C THR A 70 -4.20 1.16 4.62
N VAL A 71 -3.70 -0.07 4.76
CA VAL A 71 -2.88 -0.52 5.87
C VAL A 71 -1.47 -0.75 5.37
N VAL A 72 -0.49 -0.19 6.08
CA VAL A 72 0.93 -0.40 5.86
C VAL A 72 1.49 -1.19 7.03
N TYR A 73 2.34 -2.16 6.74
CA TYR A 73 3.17 -2.85 7.72
C TYR A 73 4.64 -2.69 7.33
N ALA A 74 5.44 -2.12 8.24
CA ALA A 74 6.87 -1.94 8.02
C ALA A 74 7.64 -3.24 8.33
N VAL A 75 8.20 -3.85 7.29
CA VAL A 75 8.92 -5.13 7.41
C VAL A 75 10.37 -4.91 7.82
N ARG A 76 11.04 -3.96 7.16
CA ARG A 76 12.47 -3.71 7.33
C ARG A 76 12.78 -2.24 7.05
N GLY A 77 13.85 -1.74 7.66
CA GLY A 77 14.27 -0.37 7.45
C GLY A 77 13.55 0.64 8.35
N ARG A 78 13.80 1.92 8.12
CA ARG A 78 13.14 3.03 8.82
C ARG A 78 12.74 4.09 7.82
N GLY A 79 11.59 4.69 8.03
CA GLY A 79 11.06 5.72 7.16
C GLY A 79 9.98 6.51 7.86
N ALA A 80 9.21 7.25 7.08
CA ALA A 80 8.05 7.95 7.60
C ALA A 80 6.94 8.04 6.55
N ILE A 81 5.73 8.28 7.02
CA ILE A 81 4.63 8.79 6.20
C ILE A 81 4.49 10.27 6.51
N LEU A 82 4.59 11.12 5.49
CA LEU A 82 4.27 12.54 5.61
C LEU A 82 2.81 12.77 5.28
N SER A 83 2.19 13.74 5.95
CA SER A 83 0.79 14.15 5.72
C SER A 83 0.54 15.60 6.15
N GLY A 84 -0.66 16.11 5.88
CA GLY A 84 -1.06 17.46 6.24
C GLY A 84 -0.47 18.53 5.32
N PRO A 85 -0.75 19.82 5.59
CA PRO A 85 -0.34 20.91 4.71
C PRO A 85 1.17 20.90 4.47
N ASN A 86 1.58 20.76 3.21
CA ASN A 86 2.99 20.68 2.80
C ASN A 86 3.79 19.56 3.48
N GLY A 87 3.15 18.46 3.92
CA GLY A 87 3.81 17.35 4.59
C GLY A 87 4.29 17.68 6.01
N SER A 88 3.66 18.66 6.67
CA SER A 88 4.08 19.13 8.01
C SER A 88 4.02 18.06 9.10
N ASN A 89 3.19 17.04 8.92
CA ASN A 89 3.03 15.96 9.89
C ASN A 89 3.87 14.76 9.45
N ARG A 90 4.83 14.37 10.28
CA ARG A 90 5.70 13.21 10.07
C ARG A 90 5.31 12.09 11.02
N HIS A 91 5.00 10.93 10.45
CA HIS A 91 4.67 9.71 11.19
C HIS A 91 5.77 8.69 10.96
N GLU A 92 6.63 8.47 11.97
CA GLU A 92 7.73 7.50 11.86
C GLU A 92 7.22 6.08 11.64
N LEU A 93 7.98 5.32 10.86
CA LEU A 93 7.81 3.88 10.68
C LEU A 93 9.11 3.16 11.03
N ALA A 94 9.00 2.16 11.90
CA ALA A 94 10.06 1.21 12.23
C ALA A 94 9.57 -0.24 12.01
N PRO A 95 10.47 -1.23 11.94
CA PRO A 95 10.07 -2.61 11.70
C PRO A 95 9.10 -3.11 12.76
N GLY A 96 7.97 -3.68 12.32
CA GLY A 96 6.88 -4.12 13.20
C GLY A 96 5.73 -3.13 13.34
N ASP A 97 5.91 -1.88 12.91
CA ASP A 97 4.86 -0.87 12.99
C ASP A 97 3.79 -1.06 11.92
N PHE A 98 2.56 -0.67 12.28
CA PHE A 98 1.44 -0.55 11.37
C PHE A 98 1.07 0.92 11.22
N ALA A 99 0.69 1.32 10.01
CA ALA A 99 0.02 2.59 9.76
C ALA A 99 -1.30 2.36 9.03
N PHE A 100 -2.27 3.20 9.35
CA PHE A 100 -3.54 3.29 8.65
C PHE A 100 -3.59 4.63 7.92
N ILE A 101 -3.85 4.58 6.61
CA ILE A 101 -4.01 5.75 5.76
C ILE A 101 -5.44 5.69 5.22
N PRO A 102 -6.33 6.59 5.66
CA PRO A 102 -7.72 6.58 5.20
C PRO A 102 -7.81 6.95 3.73
N ALA A 103 -8.88 6.50 3.08
CA ALA A 103 -9.22 6.91 1.71
C ALA A 103 -9.10 8.43 1.52
N TRP A 104 -8.62 8.84 0.34
CA TRP A 104 -8.36 10.24 -0.05
C TRP A 104 -7.29 11.00 0.76
N ALA A 105 -6.70 10.42 1.80
CA ALA A 105 -5.64 11.11 2.54
C ALA A 105 -4.39 11.29 1.67
N GLU A 106 -4.03 12.54 1.43
CA GLU A 106 -2.76 12.89 0.79
C GLU A 106 -1.59 12.48 1.69
N HIS A 107 -0.60 11.83 1.10
CA HIS A 107 0.60 11.44 1.82
C HIS A 107 1.80 11.25 0.90
N GLN A 108 2.97 11.12 1.54
CA GLN A 108 4.20 10.62 0.92
C GLN A 108 4.82 9.55 1.79
N GLU A 109 5.34 8.48 1.20
CA GLU A 109 6.26 7.59 1.89
C GLU A 109 7.69 8.09 1.70
N VAL A 110 8.47 8.11 2.78
CA VAL A 110 9.85 8.60 2.81
C VAL A 110 10.76 7.54 3.40
N ASN A 111 11.86 7.24 2.70
CA ASN A 111 12.97 6.47 3.24
C ASN A 111 14.16 7.41 3.48
N ASP A 112 14.39 7.79 4.73
CA ASP A 112 15.55 8.61 5.12
C ASP A 112 16.80 7.77 5.44
N GLY A 113 16.68 6.44 5.40
CA GLY A 113 17.78 5.50 5.66
C GLY A 113 18.27 4.79 4.41
N GLU A 114 18.93 3.65 4.62
CA GLU A 114 19.53 2.82 3.57
C GLU A 114 18.52 1.88 2.87
N GLU A 115 17.38 1.62 3.51
CA GLU A 115 16.38 0.68 3.00
C GLU A 115 15.06 0.94 3.71
N LEU A 116 13.95 0.79 2.99
CA LEU A 116 12.61 0.68 3.57
C LEU A 116 11.81 -0.38 2.78
N VAL A 117 11.25 -1.36 3.49
CA VAL A 117 10.41 -2.42 2.92
C VAL A 117 9.07 -2.42 3.63
N LEU A 118 7.99 -2.22 2.87
CA LEU A 118 6.63 -2.17 3.36
C LEU A 118 5.78 -3.26 2.71
N VAL A 119 4.89 -3.87 3.48
CA VAL A 119 3.73 -4.58 2.95
C VAL A 119 2.54 -3.64 3.04
N VAL A 120 1.85 -3.45 1.92
CA VAL A 120 0.72 -2.52 1.80
C VAL A 120 -0.51 -3.33 1.43
N MET A 121 -1.58 -3.17 2.17
CA MET A 121 -2.89 -3.76 1.90
C MET A 121 -3.89 -2.63 1.71
N ARG A 122 -4.78 -2.77 0.73
CA ARG A 122 -5.79 -1.77 0.44
C ARG A 122 -7.16 -2.40 0.28
N THR A 123 -8.21 -1.66 0.60
CA THR A 123 -9.55 -2.03 0.14
C THR A 123 -9.64 -1.86 -1.37
N GLY A 124 -10.35 -2.76 -2.05
CA GLY A 124 -10.53 -2.71 -3.51
C GLY A 124 -9.90 -3.89 -4.26
N ARG A 125 -10.10 -3.92 -5.58
CA ARG A 125 -9.70 -5.05 -6.44
C ARG A 125 -8.26 -4.97 -6.93
N GLU A 126 -7.86 -3.77 -7.33
CA GLU A 126 -6.54 -3.45 -7.86
C GLU A 126 -5.98 -2.28 -7.05
N PRO A 127 -4.67 -2.24 -6.75
CA PRO A 127 -4.08 -1.10 -6.06
C PRO A 127 -4.20 0.18 -6.89
N GLU A 128 -4.76 1.24 -6.30
CA GLU A 128 -4.90 2.53 -6.95
C GLU A 128 -3.95 3.58 -6.35
N THR A 129 -3.34 4.39 -7.20
CA THR A 129 -2.47 5.50 -6.81
C THR A 129 -2.79 6.70 -7.69
N CYS A 130 -3.25 7.78 -7.07
CA CYS A 130 -3.57 9.05 -7.72
C CYS A 130 -2.46 10.06 -7.40
N SER A 131 -1.46 10.15 -8.28
CA SER A 131 -0.35 11.11 -8.12
C SER A 131 -0.84 12.55 -8.26
N LEU A 132 -0.28 13.45 -7.45
CA LEU A 132 -0.59 14.87 -7.41
C LEU A 132 0.65 15.70 -7.75
N ASP A 133 0.44 16.91 -8.27
CA ASP A 133 1.52 17.88 -8.55
C ASP A 133 2.05 18.55 -7.26
N GLY A 134 1.39 18.32 -6.12
CA GLY A 134 1.74 18.85 -4.81
C GLY A 134 0.64 18.55 -3.78
N TRP A 135 0.81 19.09 -2.57
CA TRP A 135 -0.20 19.05 -1.51
C TRP A 135 -1.36 19.97 -1.86
N VAL A 136 -2.59 19.45 -1.92
CA VAL A 136 -3.77 20.23 -2.33
C VAL A 136 -4.55 20.73 -1.10
N GLY A 137 -4.47 20.02 0.01
CA GLY A 137 -5.02 20.44 1.31
C GLY A 137 -6.45 19.98 1.55
#